data_AF-A0A8T2J956-F1
#
_entry.id   AF-A0A8T2J956-F1
#
_cell.length_a   1.000
_cell.length_b   1.000
_cell.length_c   1.000
_cell.angle_alpha   90.00
_cell.angle_beta   90.00
_cell.angle_gamma   90.00
#
_symmetry.space_group_name_H-M   'P 1'
#
loop_
_entity.id
_entity.type
_entity.pdbx_description
1 polymer ?
#
loop_
_entity_poly.entity_id
_entity_poly.type
_entity_poly.pdbx_seq_one_letter_code
_entity_poly.pdbx_strand_id
1 'polypeptide(L)'
;MASSGSQTGPVSAALQRGIVKMVLSGCAIIVRGQPRGGPPPERQINLSNIRAGALARRAVASQQDSKDSPDEPWAFPAREFLRKKLIGKEVCFTVEYKTPQGREYGMVYIGKDTSGENIAESLVAEGFACRREGVRANTPEQSRLVEIEEQARAAKKGMWSEGTGSHTVREIKYTIENTRHSPCIRNQSMKTVIEHVRDGSVARALLLPDYYMVTVMLSGIKCPTFKREADGTETPEPFAAEAKFFTESRLLQRDVQIILESCHNQNILGTILHPNGNITELLLKEGFARCVDWSIAVYTQGSEKLRAAERFAKEHKIRIWRDYVAPTANLEQKDKQFVAKVVQVLNADAIIVKLNSGEYKTIHLSSIRPPRLEGEGAQDKNKKLRPLYDIPYMFEAREFLRKKLIGKKVNVNVDYIRSASAATETVPAFPERTCATVTIGGINIAEALVSKGLATVIRYRQDDDQRSSHYVTIKNAKGLHSKKEVPIHRVADISGDTQKAKQFLPFLQRAGRSEAIVEYVFSGSRLKLYMPKETCLITFLLAGKYT
;
A
#
# COMPACT_ATOMS: atom_id res chain seq x y z
N MET A 1 28.96 -69.10 -6.20
CA MET A 1 29.66 -68.37 -7.29
C MET A 1 28.72 -67.30 -7.82
N ALA A 2 29.27 -66.09 -7.96
CA ALA A 2 28.72 -64.82 -8.44
C ALA A 2 27.28 -64.77 -9.02
N SER A 3 26.40 -63.99 -8.38
CA SER A 3 25.29 -63.34 -9.06
C SER A 3 25.81 -62.08 -9.76
N SER A 4 25.68 -62.05 -11.07
CA SER A 4 26.09 -60.98 -11.96
C SER A 4 25.32 -59.68 -11.66
N GLY A 5 26.05 -58.65 -11.24
CA GLY A 5 25.53 -57.29 -11.18
C GLY A 5 25.24 -56.78 -12.60
N SER A 6 23.99 -56.39 -12.85
CA SER A 6 23.59 -55.69 -14.06
C SER A 6 24.23 -54.30 -14.07
N GLN A 7 25.27 -54.13 -14.89
CA GLN A 7 25.76 -52.81 -15.26
C GLN A 7 24.68 -52.11 -16.09
N THR A 8 24.09 -51.05 -15.54
CA THR A 8 23.27 -50.10 -16.31
C THR A 8 24.18 -49.31 -17.23
N GLY A 9 23.99 -49.45 -18.55
CA GLY A 9 24.70 -48.67 -19.57
C GLY A 9 24.44 -47.16 -19.45
N PRO A 10 25.25 -46.31 -20.13
CA PRO A 10 25.14 -44.86 -20.02
C PRO A 10 23.81 -44.38 -20.64
N VAL A 11 22.93 -43.85 -19.78
CA VAL A 11 21.72 -43.16 -20.23
C VAL A 11 22.16 -41.84 -20.87
N SER A 12 21.93 -41.68 -22.19
CA SER A 12 22.12 -40.39 -22.86
C SER A 12 21.30 -39.33 -22.13
N ALA A 13 21.97 -38.38 -21.48
CA ALA A 13 21.31 -37.35 -20.68
C ALA A 13 20.36 -36.54 -21.56
N ALA A 14 19.06 -36.57 -21.25
CA ALA A 14 18.05 -35.87 -22.03
C ALA A 14 18.25 -34.34 -21.96
N LEU A 15 18.35 -33.71 -23.13
CA LEU A 15 18.45 -32.26 -23.26
C LEU A 15 17.14 -31.59 -22.84
N GLN A 16 17.23 -30.62 -21.94
CA GLN A 16 16.11 -29.86 -21.41
C GLN A 16 16.33 -28.36 -21.59
N ARG A 17 15.26 -27.58 -21.44
CA ARG A 17 15.28 -26.12 -21.56
C ARG A 17 14.57 -25.46 -20.39
N GLY A 18 15.03 -24.26 -20.03
CA GLY A 18 14.43 -23.47 -18.96
C GLY A 18 14.89 -22.02 -19.00
N ILE A 19 14.17 -21.16 -18.27
CA ILE A 19 14.52 -19.75 -18.11
C ILE A 19 15.26 -19.60 -16.79
N VAL A 20 16.42 -18.95 -16.79
CA VAL A 20 17.19 -18.76 -15.55
C VAL A 20 16.46 -17.77 -14.64
N LYS A 21 16.03 -18.28 -13.47
CA LYS A 21 15.38 -17.52 -12.40
C LYS A 21 16.41 -16.78 -11.57
N MET A 22 17.43 -17.48 -11.09
CA MET A 22 18.48 -16.92 -10.22
C MET A 22 19.77 -17.76 -10.24
N VAL A 23 20.88 -17.11 -9.89
CA VAL A 23 22.20 -17.72 -9.66
C VAL A 23 22.46 -17.80 -8.16
N LEU A 24 22.89 -18.96 -7.70
CA LEU A 24 23.15 -19.28 -6.30
C LEU A 24 24.65 -19.23 -5.98
N SER A 25 24.97 -19.38 -4.69
CA SER A 25 26.34 -19.62 -4.23
C SER A 25 26.96 -20.86 -4.90
N GLY A 26 28.28 -20.82 -5.14
CA GLY A 26 28.98 -21.89 -5.84
C GLY A 26 28.56 -22.05 -7.31
N CYS A 27 28.00 -21.00 -7.91
CA CYS A 27 27.60 -20.93 -9.32
C CYS A 27 26.53 -21.96 -9.75
N ALA A 28 25.77 -22.53 -8.83
CA ALA A 28 24.55 -23.26 -9.19
C ALA A 28 23.48 -22.29 -9.72
N ILE A 29 22.57 -22.77 -10.56
CA ILE A 29 21.48 -21.96 -11.11
C ILE A 29 20.13 -22.59 -10.79
N ILE A 30 19.11 -21.75 -10.63
CA ILE A 30 17.71 -22.20 -10.65
C ILE A 30 17.13 -21.81 -12.00
N VAL A 31 16.63 -22.81 -12.73
CA VAL A 31 15.85 -22.63 -13.94
C VAL A 31 14.38 -22.85 -13.65
N ARG A 32 13.51 -22.18 -14.41
CA ARG A 32 12.06 -22.34 -14.31
C ARG A 32 11.43 -22.58 -15.67
N GLY A 33 10.26 -23.21 -15.67
CA GLY A 33 9.39 -23.32 -16.83
C GLY A 33 8.66 -22.01 -17.17
N GLN A 34 7.79 -22.08 -18.19
CA GLN A 34 6.78 -21.05 -18.42
C GLN A 34 5.57 -21.26 -17.48
N PRO A 35 4.97 -20.18 -16.96
CA PRO A 35 3.78 -20.29 -16.12
C PRO A 35 2.60 -20.86 -16.93
N ARG A 36 1.93 -21.88 -16.39
CA ARG A 36 0.73 -22.50 -16.98
C ARG A 36 -0.31 -22.68 -15.88
N GLY A 37 -1.23 -21.73 -15.75
CA GLY A 37 -2.27 -21.75 -14.71
C GLY A 37 -1.80 -21.44 -13.27
N GLY A 38 -0.51 -21.18 -13.06
CA GLY A 38 0.05 -20.88 -11.74
C GLY A 38 1.56 -20.63 -11.80
N PRO A 39 2.24 -20.52 -10.63
CA PRO A 39 3.70 -20.41 -10.55
C PRO A 39 4.38 -21.56 -11.30
N PRO A 40 5.41 -21.28 -12.13
CA PRO A 40 6.06 -22.31 -12.94
C PRO A 40 6.90 -23.26 -12.08
N PRO A 41 7.11 -24.50 -12.53
CA PRO A 41 8.02 -25.43 -11.85
C PRO A 41 9.47 -24.90 -11.90
N GLU A 42 10.21 -25.17 -10.83
CA GLU A 42 11.61 -24.75 -10.65
C GLU A 42 12.52 -25.95 -10.47
N ARG A 43 13.75 -25.83 -10.96
CA ARG A 43 14.76 -26.89 -10.89
C ARG A 43 16.12 -26.26 -10.64
N GLN A 44 16.84 -26.76 -9.64
CA GLN A 44 18.20 -26.32 -9.37
C GLN A 44 19.17 -27.23 -10.12
N ILE A 45 20.09 -26.62 -10.88
CA ILE A 45 21.14 -27.31 -11.62
C ILE A 45 22.48 -26.82 -11.09
N ASN A 46 23.28 -27.75 -10.57
CA ASN A 46 24.66 -27.50 -10.18
C ASN A 46 25.58 -27.78 -11.38
N LEU A 47 26.61 -26.94 -11.58
CA LEU A 47 27.54 -27.10 -12.69
C LEU A 47 28.47 -28.30 -12.43
N SER A 48 28.48 -29.25 -13.36
CA SER A 48 29.38 -30.41 -13.33
C SER A 48 30.85 -30.02 -13.50
N ASN A 49 31.74 -30.91 -13.03
CA ASN A 49 33.19 -30.86 -13.24
C ASN A 49 33.96 -29.68 -12.63
N ILE A 50 33.28 -28.61 -12.22
CA ILE A 50 33.90 -27.41 -11.66
C ILE A 50 33.52 -27.17 -10.20
N ARG A 51 34.29 -26.31 -9.55
CA ARG A 51 34.06 -25.76 -8.22
C ARG A 51 34.28 -24.25 -8.27
N ALA A 52 33.28 -23.49 -7.85
CA ALA A 52 33.38 -22.06 -7.62
C ALA A 52 33.34 -21.75 -6.13
N GLY A 53 33.78 -20.55 -5.75
CA GLY A 53 33.80 -20.10 -4.37
C GLY A 53 32.40 -20.00 -3.73
N ALA A 54 32.33 -20.20 -2.42
CA ALA A 54 31.12 -20.00 -1.63
C ALA A 54 30.87 -18.51 -1.33
N LEU A 55 29.63 -18.05 -1.51
CA LEU A 55 29.22 -16.71 -1.11
C LEU A 55 29.04 -16.63 0.40
N ALA A 56 29.14 -15.41 0.91
CA ALA A 56 28.84 -15.06 2.28
C ALA A 56 27.44 -15.54 2.69
N ARG A 57 27.33 -16.09 3.89
CA ARG A 57 26.09 -16.63 4.43
C ARG A 57 25.84 -16.02 5.80
N ARG A 58 24.65 -15.43 5.95
CA ARG A 58 24.19 -14.96 7.26
C ARG A 58 23.80 -16.15 8.14
N ALA A 59 24.22 -16.13 9.39
CA ALA A 59 23.81 -17.05 10.43
C ALA A 59 22.28 -17.06 10.59
N VAL A 60 21.72 -18.24 10.87
CA VAL A 60 20.29 -18.39 11.10
C VAL A 60 20.03 -18.20 12.59
N ALA A 61 19.20 -17.22 12.95
CA ALA A 61 18.94 -16.86 14.35
C ALA A 61 18.38 -18.01 15.22
N SER A 62 17.84 -19.07 14.61
CA SER A 62 17.35 -20.26 15.31
C SER A 62 18.44 -21.25 15.73
N GLN A 63 19.69 -21.08 15.26
CA GLN A 63 20.82 -21.93 15.61
C GLN A 63 21.78 -21.17 16.52
N GLN A 64 21.76 -21.50 17.81
CA GLN A 64 22.75 -21.02 18.78
C GLN A 64 24.17 -21.36 18.30
N ASP A 65 25.09 -20.40 18.43
CA ASP A 65 26.50 -20.44 18.01
C ASP A 65 26.83 -20.36 16.51
N SER A 66 25.83 -20.17 15.63
CA SER A 66 26.12 -19.91 14.21
C SER A 66 26.66 -18.49 13.98
N LYS A 67 27.82 -18.37 13.32
CA LYS A 67 28.42 -17.08 12.92
C LYS A 67 28.24 -16.83 11.42
N ASP A 68 28.18 -15.56 11.03
CA ASP A 68 28.18 -15.16 9.63
C ASP A 68 29.47 -15.66 8.95
N SER A 69 29.36 -16.26 7.77
CA SER A 69 30.51 -16.65 6.96
C SER A 69 30.76 -15.60 5.88
N PRO A 70 32.02 -15.16 5.66
CA PRO A 70 32.35 -14.23 4.58
C PRO A 70 32.30 -14.91 3.21
N ASP A 71 32.43 -14.12 2.14
CA ASP A 71 32.67 -14.67 0.80
C ASP A 71 34.04 -15.37 0.75
N GLU A 72 34.14 -16.49 0.04
CA GLU A 72 35.43 -16.98 -0.44
C GLU A 72 35.97 -16.04 -1.54
N PRO A 73 37.29 -15.88 -1.69
CA PRO A 73 37.88 -15.09 -2.77
C PRO A 73 37.29 -15.48 -4.13
N TRP A 74 36.98 -14.47 -4.95
CA TRP A 74 36.38 -14.59 -6.28
C TRP A 74 34.96 -15.18 -6.34
N ALA A 75 34.34 -15.55 -5.20
CA ALA A 75 32.97 -16.09 -5.18
C ALA A 75 31.92 -15.07 -5.67
N PHE A 76 31.98 -13.83 -5.18
CA PHE A 76 31.04 -12.78 -5.60
C PHE A 76 31.23 -12.36 -7.07
N PRO A 77 32.45 -12.10 -7.56
CA PRO A 77 32.70 -11.90 -8.98
C PRO A 77 32.17 -13.03 -9.87
N ALA A 78 32.37 -14.30 -9.47
CA ALA A 78 31.84 -15.46 -10.19
C ALA A 78 30.30 -15.42 -10.28
N ARG A 79 29.61 -15.11 -9.17
CA ARG A 79 28.15 -14.95 -9.18
C ARG A 79 27.73 -13.80 -10.08
N GLU A 80 28.38 -12.64 -9.98
CA GLU A 80 28.03 -11.46 -10.78
C GLU A 80 28.25 -11.68 -12.28
N PHE A 81 29.31 -12.43 -12.65
CA PHE A 81 29.56 -12.84 -14.03
C PHE A 81 28.39 -13.65 -14.59
N LEU A 82 27.96 -14.70 -13.88
CA LEU A 82 26.79 -15.48 -14.28
C LEU A 82 25.51 -14.66 -14.25
N ARG A 83 25.30 -13.84 -13.21
CA ARG A 83 24.09 -13.04 -13.05
C ARG A 83 23.86 -12.14 -14.26
N LYS A 84 24.88 -11.36 -14.63
CA LYS A 84 24.84 -10.46 -15.79
C LYS A 84 24.64 -11.21 -17.10
N LYS A 85 25.14 -12.44 -17.19
CA LYS A 85 25.12 -13.24 -18.41
C LYS A 85 23.86 -14.07 -18.59
N LEU A 86 23.24 -14.54 -17.51
CA LEU A 86 22.20 -15.57 -17.56
C LEU A 86 20.82 -15.10 -17.12
N ILE A 87 20.70 -14.11 -16.24
CA ILE A 87 19.43 -13.80 -15.61
C ILE A 87 18.36 -13.42 -16.64
N GLY A 88 17.23 -14.15 -16.62
CA GLY A 88 16.13 -13.98 -17.55
C GLY A 88 16.35 -14.58 -18.94
N LYS A 89 17.52 -15.15 -19.24
CA LYS A 89 17.77 -15.84 -20.51
C LYS A 89 17.24 -17.26 -20.49
N GLU A 90 16.87 -17.73 -21.68
CA GLU A 90 16.61 -19.15 -21.93
C GLU A 90 17.95 -19.88 -22.08
N VAL A 91 18.07 -21.02 -21.39
CA VAL A 91 19.24 -21.90 -21.44
C VAL A 91 18.76 -23.32 -21.73
N CYS A 92 19.65 -24.12 -22.31
CA CYS A 92 19.49 -25.56 -22.35
C CYS A 92 20.48 -26.23 -21.41
N PHE A 93 20.11 -27.40 -20.90
CA PHE A 93 20.95 -28.13 -19.95
C PHE A 93 20.71 -29.63 -20.03
N THR A 94 21.73 -30.39 -19.67
CA THR A 94 21.69 -31.85 -19.50
C THR A 94 21.98 -32.18 -18.06
N VAL A 95 21.29 -33.18 -17.48
CA VAL A 95 21.57 -33.67 -16.13
C VAL A 95 22.39 -34.95 -16.27
N GLU A 96 23.63 -34.91 -15.80
CA GLU A 96 24.57 -36.02 -15.90
C GLU A 96 24.40 -37.01 -14.75
N TYR A 97 24.28 -36.49 -13.53
CA TYR A 97 24.07 -37.33 -12.36
C TYR A 97 23.29 -36.61 -11.27
N LYS A 98 22.67 -37.41 -10.41
CA LYS A 98 21.94 -36.96 -9.24
C LYS A 98 22.54 -37.60 -7.99
N THR A 99 22.85 -36.76 -7.00
CA THR A 99 23.33 -37.25 -5.70
C THR A 99 22.20 -37.95 -4.93
N PRO A 100 22.52 -38.83 -3.96
CA PRO A 100 21.51 -39.44 -3.09
C PRO A 100 20.62 -38.43 -2.35
N GLN A 101 21.14 -37.22 -2.11
CA GLN A 101 20.43 -36.09 -1.48
C GLN A 101 19.54 -35.32 -2.47
N GLY A 102 19.44 -35.79 -3.71
CA GLY A 102 18.59 -35.19 -4.73
C GLY A 102 19.20 -34.00 -5.48
N ARG A 103 20.45 -33.60 -5.20
CA ARG A 103 21.13 -32.53 -5.96
C ARG A 103 21.50 -33.02 -7.35
N GLU A 104 21.20 -32.22 -8.35
CA GLU A 104 21.41 -32.55 -9.76
C GLU A 104 22.58 -31.77 -10.33
N TYR A 105 23.48 -32.48 -11.01
CA TYR A 105 24.68 -31.94 -11.63
C TYR A 105 24.59 -32.10 -13.14
N GLY A 106 24.98 -31.06 -13.85
CA GLY A 106 24.81 -31.00 -15.28
C GLY A 106 25.63 -29.93 -15.97
N MET A 107 25.56 -29.95 -17.30
CA MET A 107 26.10 -28.93 -18.18
C MET A 107 25.00 -27.94 -18.56
N VAL A 108 25.35 -26.67 -18.67
CA VAL A 108 24.41 -25.59 -19.02
C VAL A 108 24.99 -24.80 -20.19
N TYR A 109 24.15 -24.57 -21.20
CA TYR A 109 24.51 -23.85 -22.41
C TYR A 109 23.55 -22.67 -22.64
N ILE A 110 24.08 -21.55 -23.11
CA ILE A 110 23.26 -20.41 -23.52
C ILE A 110 22.67 -20.71 -24.89
N GLY A 111 21.34 -20.69 -24.99
CA GLY A 111 20.62 -20.94 -26.25
C GLY A 111 19.65 -22.11 -26.15
N LYS A 112 19.33 -22.70 -27.31
CA LYS A 112 18.29 -23.74 -27.44
C LYS A 112 18.85 -25.16 -27.57
N ASP A 113 20.14 -25.27 -27.84
CA ASP A 113 20.88 -26.52 -28.03
C ASP A 113 22.29 -26.43 -27.40
N THR A 114 23.05 -27.52 -27.51
CA THR A 114 24.39 -27.66 -26.92
C THR A 114 25.51 -27.04 -27.78
N SER A 115 25.19 -26.40 -28.90
CA SER A 115 26.20 -25.66 -29.70
C SER A 115 26.53 -24.30 -29.11
N GLY A 116 25.67 -23.81 -28.21
CA GLY A 116 25.84 -22.56 -27.50
C GLY A 116 27.00 -22.58 -26.50
N GLU A 117 27.25 -21.41 -25.92
CA GLU A 117 28.34 -21.22 -24.98
C GLU A 117 28.13 -22.03 -23.68
N ASN A 118 29.11 -22.86 -23.33
CA ASN A 118 29.11 -23.65 -22.10
C ASN A 118 29.48 -22.79 -20.88
N ILE A 119 28.60 -22.76 -19.88
CA ILE A 119 28.74 -21.92 -18.69
C ILE A 119 29.88 -22.36 -17.78
N ALA A 120 30.13 -23.66 -17.66
CA ALA A 120 31.23 -24.15 -16.83
C ALA A 120 32.58 -23.75 -17.44
N GLU A 121 32.73 -23.91 -18.75
CA GLU A 121 33.90 -23.47 -19.50
C GLU A 121 34.13 -21.96 -19.37
N SER A 122 33.06 -21.16 -19.50
CA SER A 122 33.13 -19.70 -19.36
C SER A 122 33.69 -19.26 -17.99
N LEU A 123 33.26 -19.92 -16.92
CA LEU A 123 33.73 -19.62 -15.56
C LEU A 123 35.20 -19.98 -15.36
N VAL A 124 35.64 -21.12 -15.90
CA VAL A 124 37.03 -21.56 -15.80
C VAL A 124 37.94 -20.64 -16.63
N ALA A 125 37.49 -20.23 -17.82
CA ALA A 125 38.24 -19.33 -18.71
C ALA A 125 38.55 -17.96 -18.08
N GLU A 126 37.67 -17.47 -17.21
CA GLU A 126 37.86 -16.20 -16.49
C GLU A 126 38.49 -16.38 -15.08
N GLY A 127 38.86 -17.62 -14.70
CA GLY A 127 39.43 -17.90 -13.39
C GLY A 127 38.43 -17.71 -12.24
N PHE A 128 37.13 -17.86 -12.50
CA PHE A 128 36.06 -17.76 -11.51
C PHE A 128 35.61 -19.11 -10.95
N ALA A 129 36.03 -20.20 -11.59
CA ALA A 129 35.92 -21.56 -11.07
C ALA A 129 37.18 -22.36 -11.43
N CYS A 130 37.47 -23.39 -10.65
CA CYS A 130 38.51 -24.37 -10.96
C CYS A 130 37.89 -25.74 -11.24
N ARG A 131 38.65 -26.63 -11.86
CA ARG A 131 38.26 -28.03 -12.01
C ARG A 131 38.19 -28.72 -10.65
N ARG A 132 37.27 -29.67 -10.50
CA ARG A 132 37.22 -30.51 -9.29
C ARG A 132 38.43 -31.43 -9.21
N GLU A 133 39.05 -31.48 -8.03
CA GLU A 133 40.16 -32.39 -7.74
C GLU A 133 39.72 -33.86 -7.83
N GLY A 134 40.62 -34.74 -8.27
CA GLY A 134 40.39 -36.18 -8.36
C GLY A 134 39.61 -36.65 -9.61
N VAL A 135 39.16 -35.74 -10.47
CA VAL A 135 38.50 -36.09 -11.74
C VAL A 135 39.55 -36.21 -12.86
N ARG A 136 39.85 -37.45 -13.27
CA ARG A 136 40.74 -37.72 -14.41
C ARG A 136 40.11 -37.22 -15.70
N ALA A 137 40.88 -36.58 -16.58
CA ALA A 137 40.41 -36.08 -17.87
C ALA A 137 40.21 -37.24 -18.86
N ASN A 138 39.10 -37.95 -18.69
CA ASN A 138 38.80 -39.16 -19.46
C ASN A 138 37.77 -38.89 -20.56
N THR A 139 37.16 -37.70 -20.59
CA THR A 139 36.20 -37.28 -21.62
C THR A 139 36.70 -36.03 -22.35
N PRO A 140 36.31 -35.81 -23.62
CA PRO A 140 36.69 -34.62 -24.38
C PRO A 140 36.37 -33.30 -23.66
N GLU A 141 35.23 -33.24 -22.97
CA GLU A 141 34.79 -32.06 -22.21
C GLU A 141 35.72 -31.77 -21.03
N GLN A 142 36.19 -32.81 -20.35
CA GLN A 142 37.15 -32.66 -19.25
C GLN A 142 38.52 -32.24 -19.75
N SER A 143 39.01 -32.79 -20.87
CA SER A 143 40.26 -32.36 -21.50
C SER A 143 40.20 -30.89 -21.90
N ARG A 144 39.10 -30.46 -22.52
CA ARG A 144 38.86 -29.06 -22.85
C ARG A 144 38.87 -28.15 -21.63
N LEU A 145 38.30 -28.59 -20.50
CA LEU A 145 38.39 -27.83 -19.24
C LEU A 145 39.81 -27.73 -18.70
N VAL A 146 40.70 -28.71 -18.94
CA VAL A 146 42.13 -28.60 -18.57
C VAL A 146 42.77 -27.46 -19.36
N GLU A 147 42.61 -27.49 -20.68
CA GLU A 147 43.21 -26.50 -21.58
C GLU A 147 42.76 -25.07 -21.23
N ILE A 148 41.47 -24.89 -20.97
CA ILE A 148 40.90 -23.59 -20.58
C ILE A 148 41.44 -23.13 -19.22
N GLU A 149 41.58 -24.03 -18.24
CA GLU A 149 42.13 -23.70 -16.93
C GLU A 149 43.61 -23.31 -17.01
N GLU A 150 44.40 -24.02 -17.82
CA GLU A 150 45.80 -23.68 -18.09
C GLU A 150 45.94 -22.32 -18.77
N GLN A 151 45.08 -22.00 -19.73
CA GLN A 151 45.02 -20.67 -20.37
C GLN A 151 44.67 -19.57 -19.35
N ALA A 152 43.68 -19.80 -18.49
CA ALA A 152 43.30 -18.84 -17.45
C ALA A 152 44.45 -18.62 -16.43
N ARG A 153 45.19 -19.69 -16.11
CA ARG A 153 46.36 -19.63 -15.23
C ARG A 153 47.52 -18.87 -15.87
N ALA A 154 47.84 -19.18 -17.13
CA ALA A 154 48.88 -18.48 -17.89
C ALA A 154 48.56 -16.98 -18.04
N ALA A 155 47.28 -16.65 -18.24
CA ALA A 155 46.78 -15.28 -18.32
C ALA A 155 46.58 -14.59 -16.95
N LYS A 156 46.88 -15.28 -15.84
CA LYS A 156 46.72 -14.76 -14.46
C LYS A 156 45.33 -14.18 -14.18
N LYS A 157 44.28 -14.82 -14.68
CA LYS A 157 42.89 -14.36 -14.53
C LYS A 157 42.26 -14.82 -13.21
N GLY A 158 41.41 -13.97 -12.63
CA GLY A 158 40.58 -14.31 -11.46
C GLY A 158 41.41 -14.88 -10.31
N MET A 159 41.06 -16.09 -9.85
CA MET A 159 41.77 -16.78 -8.76
C MET A 159 43.24 -17.12 -9.07
N TRP A 160 43.66 -17.03 -10.33
CA TRP A 160 45.05 -17.23 -10.76
C TRP A 160 45.86 -15.94 -10.83
N SER A 161 45.24 -14.79 -10.52
CA SER A 161 45.94 -13.51 -10.40
C SER A 161 46.85 -13.49 -9.17
N GLU A 162 47.76 -12.50 -9.12
CA GLU A 162 48.66 -12.35 -7.98
C GLU A 162 47.93 -11.85 -6.73
N GLY A 163 48.30 -12.40 -5.57
CA GLY A 163 47.72 -12.06 -4.27
C GLY A 163 46.63 -13.02 -3.80
N THR A 164 45.99 -12.69 -2.68
CA THR A 164 45.00 -13.57 -2.02
C THR A 164 43.57 -13.41 -2.54
N GLY A 165 43.32 -12.42 -3.40
CA GLY A 165 41.98 -12.06 -3.85
C GLY A 165 41.08 -11.46 -2.77
N SER A 166 41.64 -11.03 -1.63
CA SER A 166 40.88 -10.47 -0.49
C SER A 166 40.01 -9.26 -0.85
N HIS A 167 40.44 -8.44 -1.81
CA HIS A 167 39.68 -7.29 -2.32
C HIS A 167 38.35 -7.66 -2.99
N THR A 168 38.13 -8.94 -3.31
CA THR A 168 36.87 -9.45 -3.88
C THR A 168 35.87 -9.93 -2.81
N VAL A 169 36.32 -10.04 -1.56
CA VAL A 169 35.51 -10.46 -0.42
C VAL A 169 34.74 -9.24 0.09
N ARG A 170 33.41 -9.30 0.03
CA ARG A 170 32.57 -8.17 0.45
C ARG A 170 32.47 -8.09 1.97
N GLU A 171 32.54 -6.88 2.49
CA GLU A 171 32.10 -6.59 3.85
C GLU A 171 30.58 -6.34 3.83
N ILE A 172 29.78 -7.40 3.98
CA ILE A 172 28.31 -7.29 3.91
C ILE A 172 27.76 -6.73 5.21
N LYS A 173 27.07 -5.58 5.10
CA LYS A 173 26.46 -4.90 6.24
C LYS A 173 24.98 -5.27 6.33
N TYR A 174 24.64 -6.13 7.29
CA TYR A 174 23.26 -6.62 7.48
C TYR A 174 22.37 -5.71 8.33
N THR A 175 22.97 -4.74 9.01
CA THR A 175 22.30 -3.80 9.93
C THR A 175 22.77 -2.38 9.63
N ILE A 176 21.83 -1.43 9.68
CA ILE A 176 22.14 0.01 9.59
C ILE A 176 22.03 0.59 11.00
N GLU A 177 23.13 1.11 11.55
CA GLU A 177 23.20 1.56 12.94
C GLU A 177 22.33 2.80 13.22
N ASN A 178 22.14 3.70 12.25
CA ASN A 178 21.39 4.95 12.46
C ASN A 178 20.42 5.30 11.32
N THR A 179 19.35 4.51 11.19
CA THR A 179 18.35 4.69 10.11
C THR A 179 17.57 6.01 10.17
N ARG A 180 17.47 6.67 11.34
CA ARG A 180 16.70 7.93 11.51
C ARG A 180 17.49 9.20 11.21
N HIS A 181 18.81 9.19 11.39
CA HIS A 181 19.66 10.38 11.22
C HIS A 181 20.69 10.25 10.09
N SER A 182 20.80 9.10 9.41
CA SER A 182 21.71 9.02 8.27
C SER A 182 21.19 9.91 7.12
N PRO A 183 21.98 10.88 6.63
CA PRO A 183 21.64 11.67 5.44
C PRO A 183 21.36 10.80 4.19
N CYS A 184 21.85 9.56 4.20
CA CYS A 184 21.82 8.58 3.11
C CYS A 184 20.42 8.06 2.72
N ILE A 185 19.36 8.38 3.47
CA ILE A 185 18.01 7.81 3.26
C ILE A 185 17.02 8.84 2.68
N ARG A 186 17.37 10.14 2.57
CA ARG A 186 16.42 11.13 2.03
C ARG A 186 16.51 11.26 0.52
N ASN A 187 15.65 10.52 -0.18
CA ASN A 187 15.43 10.59 -1.62
C ASN A 187 16.70 10.33 -2.46
N GLN A 188 17.62 9.53 -1.93
CA GLN A 188 18.83 9.14 -2.65
C GLN A 188 18.51 7.98 -3.58
N SER A 189 18.86 8.13 -4.85
CA SER A 189 18.83 7.03 -5.82
C SER A 189 20.12 6.23 -5.73
N MET A 190 20.01 4.92 -5.49
CA MET A 190 21.13 4.02 -5.26
C MET A 190 21.12 2.86 -6.24
N LYS A 191 22.27 2.57 -6.86
CA LYS A 191 22.46 1.34 -7.64
C LYS A 191 22.34 0.14 -6.71
N THR A 192 21.53 -0.82 -7.09
CA THR A 192 21.13 -1.91 -6.21
C THR A 192 20.90 -3.19 -7.00
N VAL A 193 21.18 -4.33 -6.39
CA VAL A 193 20.79 -5.65 -6.91
C VAL A 193 19.69 -6.22 -6.02
N ILE A 194 18.58 -6.67 -6.61
CA ILE A 194 17.52 -7.33 -5.85
C ILE A 194 17.93 -8.79 -5.58
N GLU A 195 18.10 -9.17 -4.32
CA GLU A 195 18.64 -10.49 -3.97
C GLU A 195 17.57 -11.53 -3.70
N HIS A 196 16.45 -11.08 -3.13
CA HIS A 196 15.34 -11.96 -2.78
C HIS A 196 14.03 -11.18 -2.80
N VAL A 197 12.93 -11.84 -3.16
CA VAL A 197 11.59 -11.28 -3.11
C VAL A 197 10.80 -12.05 -2.07
N ARG A 198 10.38 -11.39 -0.99
CA ARG A 198 9.60 -12.03 0.08
C ARG A 198 8.14 -12.19 -0.36
N ASP A 199 7.57 -11.11 -0.84
CA ASP A 199 6.24 -11.01 -1.45
C ASP A 199 6.27 -9.98 -2.60
N GLY A 200 5.14 -9.75 -3.26
CA GLY A 200 5.08 -8.82 -4.40
C GLY A 200 5.59 -7.40 -4.12
N SER A 201 5.50 -6.93 -2.87
CA SER A 201 5.85 -5.56 -2.46
C SER A 201 7.05 -5.44 -1.52
N VAL A 202 7.67 -6.56 -1.13
CA VAL A 202 8.80 -6.59 -0.18
C VAL A 202 9.95 -7.41 -0.74
N ALA A 203 11.11 -6.77 -0.86
CA ALA A 203 12.33 -7.38 -1.39
C ALA A 203 13.53 -7.19 -0.45
N ARG A 204 14.51 -8.08 -0.54
CA ARG A 204 15.86 -7.87 0.00
C ARG A 204 16.75 -7.35 -1.11
N ALA A 205 17.51 -6.32 -0.82
CA ALA A 205 18.28 -5.59 -1.81
C ALA A 205 19.70 -5.35 -1.30
N LEU A 206 20.68 -5.51 -2.19
CA LEU A 206 22.10 -5.24 -1.94
C LEU A 206 22.43 -3.86 -2.52
N LEU A 207 22.53 -2.86 -1.64
CA LEU A 207 22.89 -1.49 -2.03
C LEU A 207 24.38 -1.40 -2.35
N LEU A 208 24.70 -0.75 -3.47
CA LEU A 208 26.08 -0.52 -3.93
C LEU A 208 26.49 0.93 -3.71
N PRO A 209 27.79 1.22 -3.50
CA PRO A 209 28.93 0.29 -3.52
C PRO A 209 29.20 -0.44 -2.20
N ASP A 210 28.65 0.02 -1.07
CA ASP A 210 29.07 -0.41 0.28
C ASP A 210 28.48 -1.73 0.79
N TYR A 211 27.78 -2.47 -0.07
CA TYR A 211 27.22 -3.80 0.20
C TYR A 211 26.29 -3.89 1.43
N TYR A 212 25.42 -2.88 1.61
CA TYR A 212 24.35 -2.96 2.60
C TYR A 212 23.24 -3.90 2.15
N MET A 213 22.94 -4.92 2.94
CA MET A 213 21.87 -5.87 2.68
C MET A 213 20.60 -5.49 3.44
N VAL A 214 19.70 -4.78 2.77
CA VAL A 214 18.51 -4.15 3.38
C VAL A 214 17.21 -4.82 2.97
N THR A 215 16.14 -4.59 3.74
CA THR A 215 14.77 -4.91 3.31
C THR A 215 14.14 -3.65 2.74
N VAL A 216 13.66 -3.70 1.51
CA VAL A 216 12.91 -2.61 0.87
C VAL A 216 11.45 -3.02 0.76
N MET A 217 10.57 -2.17 1.26
CA MET A 217 9.13 -2.26 1.11
C MET A 217 8.69 -1.16 0.15
N LEU A 218 7.91 -1.52 -0.87
CA LEU A 218 7.44 -0.55 -1.86
C LEU A 218 6.54 0.51 -1.20
N SER A 219 6.97 1.75 -1.29
CA SER A 219 6.24 2.92 -0.77
C SER A 219 4.87 3.08 -1.43
N GLY A 220 3.87 3.41 -0.61
CA GLY A 220 2.52 3.73 -1.07
C GLY A 220 1.63 2.55 -1.43
N ILE A 221 2.13 1.31 -1.41
CA ILE A 221 1.35 0.12 -1.78
C ILE A 221 1.54 -1.04 -0.79
N LYS A 222 0.70 -2.06 -0.91
CA LYS A 222 0.86 -3.36 -0.25
C LYS A 222 0.29 -4.46 -1.14
N CYS A 223 1.07 -5.53 -1.32
CA CYS A 223 0.61 -6.78 -1.91
C CYS A 223 0.01 -7.72 -0.85
N PRO A 224 -0.82 -8.71 -1.25
CA PRO A 224 -1.14 -9.86 -0.42
C PRO A 224 0.14 -10.56 0.05
N THR A 225 0.13 -11.04 1.28
CA THR A 225 1.29 -11.57 2.00
C THR A 225 1.15 -13.05 2.34
N PHE A 226 2.23 -13.66 2.79
CA PHE A 226 2.23 -15.01 3.36
C PHE A 226 2.07 -14.89 4.87
N LYS A 227 0.99 -15.46 5.41
CA LYS A 227 0.77 -15.54 6.85
C LYS A 227 1.61 -16.68 7.39
N ARG A 228 2.38 -16.42 8.45
CA ARG A 228 3.23 -17.42 9.08
C ARG A 228 2.58 -17.88 10.37
N GLU A 229 2.25 -19.16 10.43
CA GLU A 229 1.70 -19.82 11.60
C GLU A 229 2.80 -20.14 12.61
N ALA A 230 2.41 -20.46 13.86
CA ALA A 230 3.36 -20.69 14.96
C ALA A 230 4.28 -21.91 14.75
N ASP A 231 3.83 -22.89 13.95
CA ASP A 231 4.59 -24.07 13.53
C ASP A 231 5.61 -23.77 12.40
N GLY A 232 5.61 -22.54 11.89
CA GLY A 232 6.47 -22.10 10.80
C GLY A 232 5.88 -22.30 9.40
N THR A 233 4.68 -22.86 9.28
CA THR A 233 3.98 -23.01 8.00
C THR A 233 3.57 -21.65 7.44
N GLU A 234 3.81 -21.41 6.15
CA GLU A 234 3.40 -20.19 5.45
C GLU A 234 2.15 -20.43 4.60
N THR A 235 1.05 -19.76 4.93
CA THR A 235 -0.19 -19.80 4.16
C THR A 235 -0.34 -18.53 3.31
N PRO A 236 -0.42 -18.63 1.97
CA PRO A 236 -0.55 -17.45 1.11
C PRO A 236 -1.95 -16.84 1.22
N GLU A 237 -2.02 -15.52 1.36
CA GLU A 237 -3.26 -14.79 1.07
C GLU A 237 -3.63 -14.93 -0.42
N PRO A 238 -4.91 -14.77 -0.80
CA PRO A 238 -5.30 -14.79 -2.21
C PRO A 238 -4.43 -13.85 -3.06
N PHE A 239 -3.91 -14.37 -4.17
CA PHE A 239 -2.99 -13.69 -5.09
C PHE A 239 -1.57 -13.39 -4.55
N ALA A 240 -1.18 -13.86 -3.35
CA ALA A 240 0.15 -13.59 -2.79
C ALA A 240 1.28 -14.26 -3.61
N ALA A 241 1.09 -15.51 -4.02
CA ALA A 241 2.07 -16.25 -4.80
C ALA A 241 2.25 -15.66 -6.20
N GLU A 242 1.15 -15.25 -6.83
CA GLU A 242 1.13 -14.63 -8.15
C GLU A 242 1.74 -13.23 -8.12
N ALA A 243 1.46 -12.43 -7.09
CA ALA A 243 2.08 -11.12 -6.87
C ALA A 243 3.60 -11.26 -6.64
N LYS A 244 4.03 -12.24 -5.83
CA LYS A 244 5.44 -12.56 -5.64
C LYS A 244 6.11 -12.95 -6.97
N PHE A 245 5.49 -13.86 -7.73
CA PHE A 245 6.01 -14.28 -9.03
C PHE A 245 6.08 -13.11 -10.03
N PHE A 246 5.10 -12.20 -10.01
CA PHE A 246 5.09 -11.02 -10.86
C PHE A 246 6.33 -10.15 -10.65
N THR A 247 6.71 -9.92 -9.39
CA THR A 247 7.91 -9.19 -9.01
C THR A 247 9.19 -10.00 -9.26
N GLU A 248 9.22 -11.29 -8.89
CA GLU A 248 10.40 -12.16 -9.09
C GLU A 248 10.80 -12.27 -10.56
N SER A 249 9.83 -12.54 -11.44
CA SER A 249 10.08 -12.72 -12.86
C SER A 249 10.65 -11.48 -13.56
N ARG A 250 10.50 -10.30 -12.95
CA ARG A 250 10.96 -9.00 -13.48
C ARG A 250 12.23 -8.49 -12.81
N LEU A 251 12.33 -8.61 -11.48
CA LEU A 251 13.35 -7.90 -10.71
C LEU A 251 14.37 -8.79 -10.00
N LEU A 252 14.10 -10.08 -9.75
CA LEU A 252 15.01 -10.94 -8.99
C LEU A 252 16.40 -10.99 -9.63
N GLN A 253 17.44 -10.61 -8.90
CA GLN A 253 18.83 -10.51 -9.35
C GLN A 253 19.07 -9.59 -10.57
N ARG A 254 18.18 -8.61 -10.81
CA ARG A 254 18.41 -7.54 -11.79
C ARG A 254 19.09 -6.34 -11.11
N ASP A 255 19.87 -5.61 -11.91
CA ASP A 255 20.37 -4.29 -11.56
C ASP A 255 19.22 -3.29 -11.62
N VAL A 256 19.01 -2.56 -10.54
CA VAL A 256 17.95 -1.56 -10.42
C VAL A 256 18.50 -0.29 -9.77
N GLN A 257 17.74 0.79 -9.88
CA GLN A 257 17.91 1.94 -9.01
C GLN A 257 16.83 1.93 -7.95
N ILE A 258 17.19 2.11 -6.68
CA ILE A 258 16.22 2.26 -5.60
C ILE A 258 16.31 3.68 -5.07
N ILE A 259 15.16 4.36 -4.99
CA ILE A 259 15.02 5.61 -4.27
C ILE A 259 14.68 5.25 -2.83
N LEU A 260 15.59 5.55 -1.91
CA LEU A 260 15.36 5.41 -0.47
C LEU A 260 14.57 6.65 -0.03
N GLU A 261 13.33 6.48 0.44
CA GLU A 261 12.42 7.61 0.72
C GLU A 261 12.20 7.80 2.22
N SER A 262 12.07 6.69 2.95
CA SER A 262 11.85 6.70 4.40
C SER A 262 12.27 5.35 5.00
N CYS A 263 12.16 5.20 6.31
CA CYS A 263 12.46 3.95 6.99
C CYS A 263 11.53 3.70 8.18
N HIS A 264 11.36 2.43 8.51
CA HIS A 264 10.72 1.96 9.72
C HIS A 264 11.53 0.80 10.29
N ASN A 265 12.18 1.00 11.44
CA ASN A 265 13.17 0.09 12.01
C ASN A 265 14.35 -0.14 11.04
N GLN A 266 14.57 -1.38 10.61
CA GLN A 266 15.56 -1.76 9.59
C GLN A 266 14.97 -1.91 8.18
N ASN A 267 13.65 -1.70 8.03
CA ASN A 267 13.00 -1.74 6.73
C ASN A 267 13.01 -0.35 6.10
N ILE A 268 13.41 -0.28 4.84
CA ILE A 268 13.41 0.93 4.04
C ILE A 268 12.10 0.99 3.25
N LEU A 269 11.46 2.14 3.25
CA LEU A 269 10.40 2.49 2.32
C LEU A 269 11.03 3.13 1.09
N GLY A 270 10.72 2.62 -0.09
CA GLY A 270 11.29 3.17 -1.30
C GLY A 270 10.65 2.69 -2.59
N THR A 271 11.13 3.27 -3.68
CA THR A 271 10.67 2.98 -5.04
C THR A 271 11.77 2.25 -5.81
N ILE A 272 11.43 1.12 -6.45
CA ILE A 272 12.36 0.39 -7.33
C ILE A 272 12.12 0.79 -8.78
N LEU A 273 13.16 1.35 -9.40
CA LEU A 273 13.17 1.79 -10.79
C LEU A 273 14.03 0.84 -11.64
N HIS A 274 13.47 0.45 -12.77
CA HIS A 274 14.12 -0.34 -13.81
C HIS A 274 13.82 0.31 -15.17
N PRO A 275 14.70 0.22 -16.18
CA PRO A 275 14.45 0.80 -17.51
C PRO A 275 13.11 0.38 -18.14
N ASN A 276 12.65 -0.85 -17.85
CA ASN A 276 11.39 -1.38 -18.36
C ASN A 276 10.14 -0.92 -17.59
N GLY A 277 10.29 -0.08 -16.55
CA GLY A 277 9.16 0.53 -15.84
C GLY A 277 9.24 0.46 -14.31
N ASN A 278 8.29 1.14 -13.68
CA ASN A 278 8.13 1.21 -12.24
C ASN A 278 7.27 0.05 -11.72
N ILE A 279 7.87 -0.84 -10.92
CA ILE A 279 7.18 -2.04 -10.43
C ILE A 279 5.98 -1.71 -9.54
N THR A 280 6.02 -0.60 -8.80
CA THR A 280 4.94 -0.16 -7.90
C THR A 280 3.65 0.12 -8.69
N GLU A 281 3.77 0.84 -9.81
CA GLU A 281 2.63 1.15 -10.69
C GLU A 281 2.11 -0.10 -11.40
N LEU A 282 3.00 -0.97 -11.86
CA LEU A 282 2.63 -2.22 -12.53
C LEU A 282 1.86 -3.17 -11.61
N LEU A 283 2.29 -3.32 -10.36
CA LEU A 283 1.58 -4.15 -9.37
C LEU A 283 0.16 -3.64 -9.09
N LEU A 284 -0.04 -2.33 -9.02
CA LEU A 284 -1.37 -1.73 -8.85
C LEU A 284 -2.23 -1.94 -10.10
N LYS A 285 -1.70 -1.63 -11.29
CA LYS A 285 -2.44 -1.73 -12.55
C LYS A 285 -2.87 -3.16 -12.86
N GLU A 286 -2.03 -4.14 -12.52
CA GLU A 286 -2.35 -5.57 -12.64
C GLU A 286 -3.18 -6.10 -11.46
N GLY A 287 -3.58 -5.27 -10.50
CA GLY A 287 -4.44 -5.68 -9.38
C GLY A 287 -3.77 -6.66 -8.41
N PHE A 288 -2.44 -6.67 -8.33
CA PHE A 288 -1.67 -7.43 -7.34
C PHE A 288 -1.39 -6.64 -6.04
N ALA A 289 -1.70 -5.35 -6.04
CA ALA A 289 -1.50 -4.48 -4.89
C ALA A 289 -2.67 -3.50 -4.71
N ARG A 290 -2.77 -2.95 -3.50
CA ARG A 290 -3.62 -1.80 -3.17
C ARG A 290 -2.77 -0.64 -2.65
N CYS A 291 -3.25 0.57 -2.81
CA CYS A 291 -2.64 1.77 -2.23
C CYS A 291 -2.79 1.81 -0.71
N VAL A 292 -1.82 2.42 -0.04
CA VAL A 292 -1.75 2.46 1.42
C VAL A 292 -1.47 3.88 1.93
N ASP A 293 -2.44 4.47 2.61
CA ASP A 293 -2.46 5.90 2.95
C ASP A 293 -1.32 6.37 3.87
N TRP A 294 -0.78 5.52 4.74
CA TRP A 294 0.26 5.93 5.69
C TRP A 294 1.64 6.06 5.03
N SER A 295 1.90 5.32 3.94
CA SER A 295 3.17 5.35 3.20
C SER A 295 3.04 6.02 1.83
N ILE A 296 1.83 6.36 1.36
CA ILE A 296 1.66 7.02 0.05
C ILE A 296 2.26 8.43 0.01
N ALA A 297 2.34 9.09 1.17
CA ALA A 297 2.90 10.43 1.28
C ALA A 297 4.44 10.46 1.16
N VAL A 298 5.12 9.33 1.39
CA VAL A 298 6.58 9.25 1.21
C VAL A 298 6.97 8.94 -0.24
N TYR A 299 6.03 8.46 -1.05
CA TYR A 299 6.27 8.14 -2.45
C TYR A 299 6.58 9.40 -3.28
N THR A 300 7.74 9.39 -3.94
CA THR A 300 8.31 10.58 -4.61
C THR A 300 8.00 10.67 -6.10
N GLN A 301 7.41 9.64 -6.73
CA GLN A 301 7.23 9.57 -8.19
C GLN A 301 5.83 9.99 -8.69
N GLY A 302 5.03 10.61 -7.81
CA GLY A 302 3.67 11.09 -8.09
C GLY A 302 2.59 10.15 -7.58
N SER A 303 2.05 10.43 -6.39
CA SER A 303 1.03 9.58 -5.72
C SER A 303 -0.27 9.43 -6.51
N GLU A 304 -0.59 10.41 -7.36
CA GLU A 304 -1.72 10.41 -8.27
C GLU A 304 -1.63 9.29 -9.31
N LYS A 305 -0.43 8.91 -9.75
CA LYS A 305 -0.22 7.78 -10.67
C LYS A 305 -0.58 6.45 -10.02
N LEU A 306 -0.20 6.27 -8.74
CA LEU A 306 -0.57 5.08 -7.98
C LEU A 306 -2.10 4.97 -7.86
N ARG A 307 -2.78 6.07 -7.53
CA ARG A 307 -4.24 6.10 -7.45
C ARG A 307 -4.91 5.83 -8.79
N ALA A 308 -4.36 6.34 -9.88
CA ALA A 308 -4.88 6.06 -11.23
C ALA A 308 -4.72 4.57 -11.58
N ALA A 309 -3.57 3.96 -11.28
CA ALA A 309 -3.32 2.54 -11.51
C ALA A 309 -4.22 1.63 -10.67
N GLU A 310 -4.40 1.94 -9.38
CA GLU A 310 -5.35 1.23 -8.51
C GLU A 310 -6.79 1.35 -9.03
N ARG A 311 -7.20 2.55 -9.43
CA ARG A 311 -8.54 2.80 -9.98
C ARG A 311 -8.79 1.98 -11.24
N PHE A 312 -7.82 1.91 -12.15
CA PHE A 312 -7.91 1.08 -13.34
C PHE A 312 -8.19 -0.39 -12.99
N ALA A 313 -7.45 -0.95 -12.04
CA ALA A 313 -7.64 -2.33 -11.62
C ALA A 313 -8.99 -2.57 -10.90
N LYS A 314 -9.46 -1.61 -10.10
CA LYS A 314 -10.79 -1.63 -9.46
C LYS A 314 -11.93 -1.63 -10.49
N GLU A 315 -11.88 -0.71 -11.45
CA GLU A 315 -12.92 -0.54 -12.48
C GLU A 315 -13.07 -1.78 -13.36
N HIS A 316 -11.97 -2.47 -13.63
CA HIS A 316 -11.94 -3.69 -14.45
C HIS A 316 -12.02 -4.99 -13.62
N LYS A 317 -12.24 -4.90 -12.30
CA LYS A 317 -12.34 -6.05 -11.37
C LYS A 317 -11.18 -7.04 -11.49
N ILE A 318 -9.96 -6.50 -11.54
CA ILE A 318 -8.73 -7.26 -11.80
C ILE A 318 -8.18 -7.88 -10.50
N ARG A 319 -7.98 -9.21 -10.48
CA ARG A 319 -7.35 -10.03 -9.41
C ARG A 319 -7.91 -9.73 -8.02
N ILE A 320 -7.19 -9.00 -7.15
CA ILE A 320 -7.68 -8.71 -5.78
C ILE A 320 -9.00 -7.93 -5.78
N TRP A 321 -9.35 -7.31 -6.91
CA TRP A 321 -10.58 -6.57 -7.11
C TRP A 321 -11.70 -7.37 -7.80
N ARG A 322 -11.54 -8.68 -8.05
CA ARG A 322 -12.56 -9.50 -8.74
C ARG A 322 -13.93 -9.45 -8.06
N ASP A 323 -13.91 -9.39 -6.73
CA ASP A 323 -15.10 -9.37 -5.87
C ASP A 323 -15.42 -7.94 -5.39
N TYR A 324 -14.79 -6.91 -5.97
CA TYR A 324 -15.01 -5.52 -5.57
C TYR A 324 -16.43 -5.05 -5.95
N VAL A 325 -17.13 -4.53 -4.95
CA VAL A 325 -18.45 -3.89 -5.09
C VAL A 325 -18.28 -2.43 -4.72
N ALA A 326 -18.46 -1.53 -5.69
CA ALA A 326 -18.38 -0.10 -5.43
C ALA A 326 -19.48 0.32 -4.43
N PRO A 327 -19.21 1.25 -3.50
CA PRO A 327 -20.22 1.74 -2.54
C PRO A 327 -21.47 2.36 -3.20
N THR A 328 -21.37 2.73 -4.48
CA THR A 328 -22.46 3.26 -5.30
C THR A 328 -22.91 2.29 -6.40
N ALA A 329 -22.52 1.00 -6.36
CA ALA A 329 -22.76 0.06 -7.46
C ALA A 329 -24.24 -0.10 -7.81
N ASN A 330 -25.12 0.04 -6.81
CA ASN A 330 -26.57 -0.12 -6.96
C ASN A 330 -27.29 1.23 -7.22
N LEU A 331 -26.55 2.34 -7.40
CA LEU A 331 -27.14 3.65 -7.65
C LEU A 331 -27.15 3.97 -9.14
N GLU A 332 -28.31 4.38 -9.63
CA GLU A 332 -28.42 4.95 -10.98
C GLU A 332 -27.61 6.25 -11.10
N GLN A 333 -27.11 6.56 -12.30
CA GLN A 333 -26.30 7.76 -12.56
C GLN A 333 -27.01 9.05 -12.06
N LYS A 334 -28.33 9.12 -12.25
CA LYS A 334 -29.18 10.25 -11.84
C LYS A 334 -29.25 10.45 -10.32
N ASP A 335 -29.12 9.35 -9.56
CA ASP A 335 -29.13 9.35 -8.10
C ASP A 335 -27.71 9.49 -7.52
N LYS A 336 -26.68 9.20 -8.33
CA LYS A 336 -25.29 9.41 -7.96
C LYS A 336 -24.89 10.88 -8.05
N GLN A 337 -25.28 11.59 -9.11
CA GLN A 337 -24.93 13.00 -9.33
C GLN A 337 -26.15 13.80 -9.76
N PHE A 338 -26.48 14.83 -8.98
CA PHE A 338 -27.63 15.68 -9.27
C PHE A 338 -27.47 17.09 -8.70
N VAL A 339 -28.27 18.01 -9.22
CA VAL A 339 -28.39 19.39 -8.72
C VAL A 339 -29.68 19.51 -7.92
N ALA A 340 -29.60 20.07 -6.71
CA ALA A 340 -30.76 20.23 -5.83
C ALA A 340 -30.74 21.56 -5.08
N LYS A 341 -31.91 22.07 -4.71
CA LYS A 341 -32.04 23.31 -3.92
C LYS A 341 -32.01 22.97 -2.43
N VAL A 342 -31.13 23.58 -1.64
CA VAL A 342 -31.11 23.36 -0.19
C VAL A 342 -32.30 24.08 0.44
N VAL A 343 -33.13 23.35 1.18
CA VAL A 343 -34.35 23.87 1.81
C VAL A 343 -34.25 23.91 3.33
N GLN A 344 -33.40 23.09 3.93
CA GLN A 344 -33.20 23.06 5.38
C GLN A 344 -31.78 22.60 5.72
N VAL A 345 -31.24 23.13 6.82
CA VAL A 345 -30.01 22.64 7.45
C VAL A 345 -30.39 21.99 8.77
N LEU A 346 -30.27 20.66 8.83
CA LEU A 346 -30.61 19.88 10.01
C LEU A 346 -29.53 20.00 11.08
N ASN A 347 -28.27 19.83 10.67
CA ASN A 347 -27.12 19.84 11.56
C ASN A 347 -25.88 20.36 10.82
N ALA A 348 -24.76 20.49 11.53
CA ALA A 348 -23.45 20.91 10.98
C ALA A 348 -22.85 19.96 9.93
N ASP A 349 -23.51 18.83 9.64
CA ASP A 349 -23.14 17.85 8.62
C ASP A 349 -24.32 17.36 7.76
N ALA A 350 -25.54 17.86 7.99
CA ALA A 350 -26.75 17.30 7.36
C ALA A 350 -27.68 18.39 6.83
N ILE A 351 -28.09 18.25 5.58
CA ILE A 351 -28.99 19.18 4.87
C ILE A 351 -30.15 18.44 4.22
N ILE A 352 -31.30 19.10 4.07
CA ILE A 352 -32.40 18.62 3.22
C ILE A 352 -32.36 19.41 1.92
N VAL A 353 -32.40 18.68 0.83
CA VAL A 353 -32.42 19.23 -0.52
C VAL A 353 -33.73 18.86 -1.22
N LYS A 354 -34.26 19.79 -2.01
CA LYS A 354 -35.39 19.57 -2.91
C LYS A 354 -34.87 19.32 -4.33
N LEU A 355 -35.21 18.16 -4.86
CA LEU A 355 -34.93 17.77 -6.24
C LEU A 355 -35.84 18.51 -7.22
N ASN A 356 -35.46 18.52 -8.51
CA ASN A 356 -36.30 19.09 -9.56
C ASN A 356 -37.65 18.36 -9.71
N SER A 357 -37.70 17.07 -9.33
CA SER A 357 -38.93 16.28 -9.26
C SER A 357 -39.91 16.77 -8.18
N GLY A 358 -39.46 17.62 -7.26
CA GLY A 358 -40.22 18.06 -6.09
C GLY A 358 -39.99 17.23 -4.83
N GLU A 359 -39.32 16.08 -4.95
CA GLU A 359 -38.95 15.20 -3.83
C GLU A 359 -37.90 15.84 -2.92
N TYR A 360 -37.96 15.52 -1.62
CA TYR A 360 -36.99 15.95 -0.62
C TYR A 360 -36.07 14.80 -0.23
N LYS A 361 -34.75 15.03 -0.23
CA LYS A 361 -33.75 14.06 0.24
C LYS A 361 -32.87 14.65 1.32
N THR A 362 -32.52 13.84 2.31
CA THR A 362 -31.57 14.21 3.38
C THR A 362 -30.16 13.78 2.98
N ILE A 363 -29.25 14.75 2.90
CA ILE A 363 -27.86 14.54 2.49
C ILE A 363 -26.94 14.83 3.67
N HIS A 364 -26.06 13.88 3.96
CA HIS A 364 -25.00 14.03 4.95
C HIS A 364 -23.66 14.30 4.23
N LEU A 365 -22.87 15.25 4.75
CA LEU A 365 -21.56 15.57 4.21
C LEU A 365 -20.60 14.40 4.47
N SER A 366 -20.01 13.87 3.40
CA SER A 366 -19.10 12.72 3.49
C SER A 366 -17.77 13.09 4.17
N SER A 367 -17.18 12.11 4.85
CA SER A 367 -15.82 12.19 5.44
C SER A 367 -15.56 13.25 6.52
N ILE A 368 -16.60 13.92 7.03
CA ILE A 368 -16.50 14.83 8.17
C ILE A 368 -17.43 14.43 9.31
N ARG A 369 -17.17 14.93 10.50
CA ARG A 369 -18.07 14.87 11.66
C ARG A 369 -18.35 16.29 12.15
N PRO A 370 -19.61 16.55 12.57
CA PRO A 370 -19.93 17.79 13.25
C PRO A 370 -19.19 17.85 14.59
N PRO A 371 -19.03 19.05 15.19
CA PRO A 371 -18.49 19.21 16.53
C PRO A 371 -19.20 18.31 17.56
N ARG A 372 -18.49 17.81 18.56
CA ARG A 372 -19.04 16.95 19.63
C ARG A 372 -18.38 17.34 20.95
N LEU A 373 -19.05 17.04 22.07
CA LEU A 373 -18.43 17.10 23.39
C LEU A 373 -17.42 15.94 23.50
N GLU A 374 -16.17 16.24 23.84
CA GLU A 374 -15.16 15.23 24.18
C GLU A 374 -15.22 14.94 25.68
N GLY A 375 -15.34 13.68 26.09
CA GLY A 375 -14.84 13.23 27.39
C GLY A 375 -15.74 13.25 28.64
N GLU A 376 -17.05 13.50 28.59
CA GLU A 376 -17.88 13.42 29.81
C GLU A 376 -18.91 12.28 29.77
N GLY A 377 -18.63 11.26 30.58
CA GLY A 377 -19.65 10.31 31.03
C GLY A 377 -20.61 11.01 31.99
N ALA A 378 -21.90 10.95 31.68
CA ALA A 378 -23.00 10.92 32.65
C ALA A 378 -22.92 11.83 33.91
N GLN A 379 -22.45 13.08 33.80
CA GLN A 379 -22.52 14.06 34.89
C GLN A 379 -23.34 15.29 34.47
N ASP A 380 -24.66 15.09 34.52
CA ASP A 380 -25.70 15.99 35.01
C ASP A 380 -27.02 15.56 34.35
N LYS A 381 -27.65 14.50 34.89
CA LYS A 381 -28.93 13.98 34.38
C LYS A 381 -30.08 15.01 34.45
N ASN A 382 -29.87 16.15 35.13
CA ASN A 382 -30.88 17.20 35.32
C ASN A 382 -30.78 18.39 34.35
N LYS A 383 -29.75 18.50 33.51
CA LYS A 383 -29.68 19.57 32.49
C LYS A 383 -30.05 19.01 31.12
N LYS A 384 -31.19 19.46 30.56
CA LYS A 384 -31.62 19.09 29.21
C LYS A 384 -30.64 19.69 28.19
N LEU A 385 -29.63 18.91 27.80
CA LEU A 385 -28.63 19.31 26.81
C LEU A 385 -29.30 19.71 25.50
N ARG A 386 -28.91 20.86 24.96
CA ARG A 386 -29.32 21.39 23.65
C ARG A 386 -28.11 21.36 22.73
N PRO A 387 -27.94 20.29 21.93
CA PRO A 387 -26.72 20.06 21.16
C PRO A 387 -26.27 21.25 20.30
N LEU A 388 -27.22 22.01 19.73
CA LEU A 388 -26.89 23.16 18.88
C LEU A 388 -26.17 24.30 19.62
N TYR A 389 -26.55 24.56 20.87
CA TYR A 389 -26.07 25.73 21.64
C TYR A 389 -25.04 25.35 22.70
N ASP A 390 -25.12 24.12 23.23
CA ASP A 390 -24.28 23.67 24.33
C ASP A 390 -23.00 22.97 23.83
N ILE A 391 -22.96 22.46 22.60
CA ILE A 391 -21.74 21.88 22.02
C ILE A 391 -20.89 23.01 21.40
N PRO A 392 -19.63 23.16 21.83
CA PRO A 392 -18.68 24.12 21.24
C PRO A 392 -18.68 24.10 19.71
N TYR A 393 -18.72 25.28 19.09
CA TYR A 393 -18.65 25.48 17.63
C TYR A 393 -19.82 24.90 16.80
N MET A 394 -20.78 24.21 17.42
CA MET A 394 -21.89 23.59 16.70
C MET A 394 -22.80 24.64 16.06
N PHE A 395 -23.12 25.70 16.80
CA PHE A 395 -23.93 26.82 16.31
C PHE A 395 -23.26 27.49 15.11
N GLU A 396 -21.97 27.80 15.20
CA GLU A 396 -21.17 28.40 14.13
C GLU A 396 -21.12 27.51 12.89
N ALA A 397 -20.97 26.20 13.08
CA ALA A 397 -20.91 25.24 11.99
C ALA A 397 -22.26 25.14 11.25
N ARG A 398 -23.38 25.06 11.97
CA ARG A 398 -24.72 25.08 11.37
C ARG A 398 -25.03 26.41 10.70
N GLU A 399 -24.68 27.54 11.33
CA GLU A 399 -24.89 28.87 10.76
C GLU A 399 -24.06 29.11 9.50
N PHE A 400 -22.83 28.58 9.45
CA PHE A 400 -22.02 28.59 8.24
C PHE A 400 -22.75 27.89 7.09
N LEU A 401 -23.30 26.69 7.33
CA LEU A 401 -24.10 25.97 6.33
C LEU A 401 -25.37 26.74 5.94
N ARG A 402 -26.13 27.26 6.91
CA ARG A 402 -27.36 28.01 6.65
C ARG A 402 -27.07 29.23 5.78
N LYS A 403 -26.15 30.11 6.19
CA LYS A 403 -25.81 31.34 5.45
C LYS A 403 -25.25 31.03 4.06
N LYS A 404 -24.48 29.94 3.93
CA LYS A 404 -23.84 29.60 2.65
C LYS A 404 -24.78 28.89 1.68
N LEU A 405 -25.67 28.01 2.16
CA LEU A 405 -26.40 27.04 1.33
C LEU A 405 -27.90 27.28 1.22
N ILE A 406 -28.57 27.80 2.26
CA ILE A 406 -30.04 27.83 2.29
C ILE A 406 -30.60 28.58 1.07
N GLY A 407 -31.59 27.98 0.40
CA GLY A 407 -32.22 28.53 -0.80
C GLY A 407 -31.37 28.45 -2.07
N LYS A 408 -30.11 28.02 -2.02
CA LYS A 408 -29.22 27.91 -3.19
C LYS A 408 -29.28 26.52 -3.82
N LYS A 409 -28.98 26.45 -5.11
CA LYS A 409 -28.75 25.20 -5.83
C LYS A 409 -27.32 24.72 -5.58
N VAL A 410 -27.17 23.45 -5.23
CA VAL A 410 -25.89 22.78 -4.95
C VAL A 410 -25.75 21.56 -5.83
N ASN A 411 -24.51 21.21 -6.17
CA ASN A 411 -24.20 19.96 -6.83
C ASN A 411 -23.92 18.89 -5.77
N VAL A 412 -24.64 17.79 -5.83
CA VAL A 412 -24.52 16.66 -4.91
C VAL A 412 -23.93 15.47 -5.67
N ASN A 413 -22.83 14.92 -5.17
CA ASN A 413 -22.23 13.68 -5.66
C ASN A 413 -22.22 12.66 -4.52
N VAL A 414 -23.09 11.65 -4.60
CA VAL A 414 -23.23 10.60 -3.59
C VAL A 414 -21.98 9.72 -3.59
N ASP A 415 -21.27 9.71 -2.47
CA ASP A 415 -20.04 8.93 -2.32
C ASP A 415 -20.37 7.49 -1.84
N TYR A 416 -21.32 7.35 -0.91
CA TYR A 416 -21.78 6.07 -0.41
C TYR A 416 -23.12 6.21 0.33
N ILE A 417 -23.85 5.10 0.44
CA ILE A 417 -25.01 4.99 1.33
C ILE A 417 -24.61 4.11 2.50
N ARG A 418 -24.73 4.64 3.71
CA ARG A 418 -24.59 3.85 4.93
C ARG A 418 -25.94 3.21 5.22
N SER A 419 -26.03 1.89 5.11
CA SER A 419 -27.24 1.13 5.43
C SER A 419 -27.68 1.39 6.86
N ALA A 420 -29.00 1.26 7.10
CA ALA A 420 -29.53 1.30 8.44
C ALA A 420 -28.93 0.17 9.29
N SER A 421 -28.59 0.45 10.56
CA SER A 421 -28.17 -0.57 11.52
C SER A 421 -29.25 -0.75 12.58
N ALA A 422 -29.56 -2.00 12.91
CA ALA A 422 -30.37 -2.32 14.08
C ALA A 422 -29.63 -1.91 15.37
N ALA A 423 -30.39 -1.64 16.42
CA ALA A 423 -29.80 -1.39 17.74
C ALA A 423 -29.15 -2.68 18.25
N THR A 424 -27.90 -2.59 18.72
CA THR A 424 -27.27 -3.62 19.55
C THR A 424 -27.19 -3.11 20.99
N GLU A 425 -26.90 -3.99 21.95
CA GLU A 425 -26.79 -3.63 23.37
C GLU A 425 -25.81 -2.48 23.66
N THR A 426 -24.85 -2.24 22.75
CA THR A 426 -23.81 -1.20 22.87
C THR A 426 -23.92 -0.09 21.83
N VAL A 427 -24.77 -0.22 20.80
CA VAL A 427 -24.84 0.72 19.67
C VAL A 427 -26.30 1.02 19.32
N PRO A 428 -26.76 2.29 19.39
CA PRO A 428 -28.11 2.67 18.98
C PRO A 428 -28.40 2.32 17.51
N ALA A 429 -29.68 2.11 17.18
CA ALA A 429 -30.11 1.97 15.80
C ALA A 429 -29.78 3.26 15.02
N PHE A 430 -29.20 3.11 13.82
CA PHE A 430 -28.93 4.23 12.93
C PHE A 430 -29.77 4.10 11.66
N PRO A 431 -30.48 5.17 11.25
CA PRO A 431 -31.19 5.16 9.97
C PRO A 431 -30.19 5.16 8.81
N GLU A 432 -30.66 4.75 7.63
CA GLU A 432 -29.89 4.86 6.39
C GLU A 432 -29.43 6.31 6.17
N ARG A 433 -28.17 6.49 5.74
CA ARG A 433 -27.60 7.82 5.47
C ARG A 433 -26.96 7.88 4.10
N THR A 434 -27.53 8.71 3.24
CA THR A 434 -26.88 9.14 1.99
C THR A 434 -25.75 10.12 2.31
N CYS A 435 -24.51 9.67 2.12
CA CYS A 435 -23.32 10.48 2.36
C CYS A 435 -22.77 10.98 1.02
N ALA A 436 -22.61 12.29 0.88
CA ALA A 436 -22.28 12.91 -0.39
C ALA A 436 -21.29 14.06 -0.24
N THR A 437 -20.52 14.27 -1.31
CA THR A 437 -19.75 15.48 -1.53
C THR A 437 -20.70 16.54 -2.09
N VAL A 438 -20.84 17.65 -1.36
CA VAL A 438 -21.68 18.78 -1.76
C VAL A 438 -20.80 19.95 -2.16
N THR A 439 -21.02 20.49 -3.36
CA THR A 439 -20.28 21.64 -3.89
C THR A 439 -21.19 22.78 -4.32
N ILE A 440 -20.71 24.01 -4.17
CA ILE A 440 -21.36 25.22 -4.68
C ILE A 440 -20.31 26.19 -5.20
N GLY A 441 -20.46 26.64 -6.46
CA GLY A 441 -19.47 27.52 -7.09
C GLY A 441 -18.05 26.95 -7.08
N GLY A 442 -17.89 25.64 -7.28
CA GLY A 442 -16.61 24.94 -7.22
C GLY A 442 -16.05 24.67 -5.81
N ILE A 443 -16.69 25.18 -4.75
CA ILE A 443 -16.21 25.00 -3.38
C ILE A 443 -16.83 23.75 -2.76
N ASN A 444 -15.99 22.82 -2.28
CA ASN A 444 -16.40 21.68 -1.46
C ASN A 444 -16.76 22.15 -0.04
N ILE A 445 -18.00 21.88 0.38
CA ILE A 445 -18.52 22.34 1.67
C ILE A 445 -17.86 21.60 2.85
N ALA A 446 -17.59 20.31 2.71
CA ALA A 446 -16.95 19.53 3.76
C ALA A 446 -15.52 20.04 4.01
N GLU A 447 -14.77 20.29 2.93
CA GLU A 447 -13.45 20.91 3.00
C GLU A 447 -13.49 22.31 3.65
N ALA A 448 -14.47 23.14 3.26
CA ALA A 448 -14.63 24.48 3.81
C ALA A 448 -14.93 24.47 5.33
N LEU A 449 -15.76 23.54 5.80
CA LEU A 449 -16.04 23.36 7.23
C LEU A 449 -14.77 22.98 8.00
N VAL A 450 -13.99 22.03 7.49
CA VAL A 450 -12.75 21.58 8.14
C VAL A 450 -11.70 22.69 8.15
N SER A 451 -11.54 23.44 7.05
CA SER A 451 -10.61 24.57 6.95
C SER A 451 -10.88 25.68 7.97
N LYS A 452 -12.14 25.85 8.36
CA LYS A 452 -12.57 26.85 9.35
C LYS A 452 -12.55 26.32 10.79
N GLY A 453 -12.20 25.04 10.99
CA GLY A 453 -12.34 24.39 12.28
C GLY A 453 -13.78 24.37 12.76
N LEU A 454 -14.71 24.02 11.86
CA LEU A 454 -16.14 23.85 12.16
C LEU A 454 -16.59 22.39 12.01
N ALA A 455 -15.68 21.49 11.65
CA ALA A 455 -15.89 20.05 11.57
C ALA A 455 -14.56 19.31 11.76
N THR A 456 -14.64 18.04 12.15
CA THR A 456 -13.47 17.15 12.24
C THR A 456 -13.50 16.11 11.12
N VAL A 457 -12.33 15.64 10.68
CA VAL A 457 -12.23 14.67 9.58
C VAL A 457 -12.41 13.25 10.12
N ILE A 458 -13.25 12.44 9.46
CA ILE A 458 -13.41 11.02 9.80
C ILE A 458 -12.11 10.28 9.47
N ARG A 459 -11.56 9.53 10.43
CA ARG A 459 -10.47 8.58 10.15
C ARG A 459 -11.07 7.25 9.71
N TYR A 460 -10.76 6.87 8.47
CA TYR A 460 -11.16 5.61 7.86
C TYR A 460 -10.11 4.52 8.09
N ARG A 461 -10.55 3.25 8.10
CA ARG A 461 -9.64 2.11 7.99
C ARG A 461 -9.08 2.05 6.57
N GLN A 462 -7.98 1.32 6.37
CA GLN A 462 -7.27 1.31 5.08
C GLN A 462 -8.09 0.69 3.93
N ASP A 463 -9.05 -0.16 4.28
CA ASP A 463 -9.94 -0.92 3.41
C ASP A 463 -11.35 -0.31 3.32
N ASP A 464 -11.59 0.82 4.00
CA ASP A 464 -12.89 1.47 4.02
C ASP A 464 -13.02 2.45 2.85
N ASP A 465 -13.71 1.97 1.79
CA ASP A 465 -14.03 2.75 0.60
C ASP A 465 -15.29 3.63 0.79
N GLN A 466 -15.95 3.63 1.95
CA GLN A 466 -17.07 4.52 2.27
C GLN A 466 -16.59 5.94 2.65
N ARG A 467 -15.85 6.57 1.73
CA ARG A 467 -15.24 7.90 1.93
C ARG A 467 -15.41 8.78 0.69
N SER A 468 -15.30 10.09 0.90
CA SER A 468 -15.32 11.08 -0.17
C SER A 468 -14.18 10.85 -1.15
N SER A 469 -14.47 11.00 -2.44
CA SER A 469 -13.43 11.11 -3.48
C SER A 469 -12.41 12.24 -3.22
N HIS A 470 -12.80 13.26 -2.44
CA HIS A 470 -11.95 14.39 -2.04
C HIS A 470 -11.33 14.24 -0.64
N TYR A 471 -11.34 13.02 -0.06
CA TYR A 471 -10.89 12.77 1.31
C TYR A 471 -9.49 13.30 1.61
N VAL A 472 -8.54 13.18 0.67
CA VAL A 472 -7.16 13.66 0.86
C VAL A 472 -7.14 15.19 1.02
N THR A 473 -7.84 15.91 0.16
CA THR A 473 -7.96 17.38 0.25
C THR A 473 -8.62 17.80 1.56
N ILE A 474 -9.73 17.15 1.93
CA ILE A 474 -10.44 17.39 3.19
C ILE A 474 -9.54 17.15 4.41
N LYS A 475 -8.77 16.05 4.40
CA LYS A 475 -7.82 15.68 5.47
C LYS A 475 -6.70 16.71 5.63
N ASN A 476 -6.28 17.33 4.53
CA ASN A 476 -5.22 18.33 4.51
C ASN A 476 -5.71 19.74 4.85
N ALA A 477 -7.01 20.02 4.72
CA ALA A 477 -7.64 21.30 5.03
C ALA A 477 -7.74 21.58 6.55
N LYS A 478 -6.80 21.13 7.38
CA LYS A 478 -6.92 21.17 8.85
C LYS A 478 -7.05 22.60 9.39
N GLY A 479 -8.23 22.94 9.90
CA GLY A 479 -8.40 23.91 10.98
C GLY A 479 -8.72 23.15 12.26
N LEU A 480 -7.79 23.05 13.21
CA LEU A 480 -8.17 22.62 14.56
C LEU A 480 -8.75 23.83 15.28
N HIS A 481 -9.97 23.68 15.78
CA HIS A 481 -10.84 24.69 16.40
C HIS A 481 -10.05 25.87 17.02
N SER A 482 -10.35 27.07 16.52
CA SER A 482 -9.71 28.38 16.80
C SER A 482 -8.98 28.49 18.15
N LYS A 483 -7.76 29.08 18.16
CA LYS A 483 -7.07 29.50 19.40
C LYS A 483 -7.82 30.60 20.18
N LYS A 484 -8.88 31.17 19.60
CA LYS A 484 -9.77 32.11 20.30
C LYS A 484 -10.64 31.35 21.28
N GLU A 485 -11.08 32.03 22.33
CA GLU A 485 -12.01 31.47 23.32
C GLU A 485 -13.21 30.80 22.66
N VAL A 486 -13.62 29.66 23.21
CA VAL A 486 -14.77 28.88 22.75
C VAL A 486 -16.02 29.76 22.85
N PRO A 487 -16.79 29.95 21.76
CA PRO A 487 -18.04 30.70 21.82
C PRO A 487 -19.03 30.03 22.78
N ILE A 488 -19.50 30.77 23.79
CA ILE A 488 -20.51 30.30 24.75
C ILE A 488 -21.86 30.91 24.39
N HIS A 489 -22.82 30.07 23.99
CA HIS A 489 -24.18 30.50 23.68
C HIS A 489 -25.12 30.27 24.86
N ARG A 490 -25.24 31.29 25.74
CA ARG A 490 -26.22 31.25 26.85
C ARG A 490 -27.63 31.55 26.36
N VAL A 491 -28.27 30.57 25.73
CA VAL A 491 -29.62 30.75 25.17
C VAL A 491 -30.70 30.48 26.22
N ALA A 492 -31.58 31.44 26.46
CA ALA A 492 -32.78 31.25 27.29
C ALA A 492 -33.92 30.66 26.42
N ASP A 493 -34.34 29.42 26.70
CA ASP A 493 -35.53 28.86 26.04
C ASP A 493 -36.78 29.25 26.80
N ILE A 494 -37.54 30.21 26.26
CA ILE A 494 -38.83 30.65 26.80
C ILE A 494 -40.01 30.03 26.02
N SER A 495 -39.71 29.18 25.03
CA SER A 495 -40.75 28.48 24.27
C SER A 495 -41.42 27.40 25.14
N GLY A 496 -42.71 27.61 25.44
CA GLY A 496 -43.51 26.68 26.25
C GLY A 496 -43.53 26.98 27.75
N ASP A 497 -42.85 28.03 28.22
CA ASP A 497 -42.89 28.48 29.62
C ASP A 497 -43.63 29.82 29.71
N THR A 498 -44.92 29.76 30.06
CA THR A 498 -45.82 30.93 30.10
C THR A 498 -45.35 31.98 31.11
N GLN A 499 -44.77 31.57 32.23
CA GLN A 499 -44.30 32.51 33.26
C GLN A 499 -43.07 33.28 32.77
N LYS A 500 -42.08 32.58 32.20
CA LYS A 500 -40.91 33.24 31.60
C LYS A 500 -41.28 34.08 30.39
N ALA A 501 -42.21 33.64 29.55
CA ALA A 501 -42.68 34.42 28.41
C ALA A 501 -43.26 35.78 28.86
N LYS A 502 -44.10 35.79 29.92
CA LYS A 502 -44.64 37.04 30.49
C LYS A 502 -43.54 37.96 31.05
N GLN A 503 -42.50 37.39 31.66
CA GLN A 503 -41.36 38.15 32.19
C GLN A 503 -40.51 38.79 31.07
N PHE A 504 -40.30 38.09 29.96
CA PHE A 504 -39.48 38.56 28.84
C PHE A 504 -40.24 39.51 27.89
N LEU A 505 -41.58 39.41 27.82
CA LEU A 505 -42.40 40.17 26.87
C LEU A 505 -42.16 41.69 26.88
N PRO A 506 -42.09 42.40 28.02
CA PRO A 506 -41.86 43.84 28.03
C PRO A 506 -40.51 44.24 27.40
N PHE A 507 -39.49 43.40 27.54
CA PHE A 507 -38.17 43.64 26.93
C PHE A 507 -38.22 43.49 25.40
N LEU A 508 -38.91 42.46 24.91
CA LEU A 508 -39.11 42.23 23.48
C LEU A 508 -39.95 43.33 22.83
N GLN A 509 -40.99 43.81 23.52
CA GLN A 509 -41.83 44.92 23.04
C GLN A 509 -41.03 46.22 22.93
N ARG A 510 -40.19 46.53 23.93
CA ARG A 510 -39.31 47.71 23.90
C ARG A 510 -38.22 47.63 22.84
N ALA A 511 -37.73 46.43 22.52
CA ALA A 511 -36.73 46.24 21.46
C ALA A 511 -37.27 46.59 20.06
N GLY A 512 -38.59 46.59 19.87
CA GLY A 512 -39.24 46.94 18.61
C GLY A 512 -38.96 45.90 17.52
N ARG A 513 -38.26 46.30 16.46
CA ARG A 513 -37.91 45.41 15.35
C ARG A 513 -36.65 44.60 15.69
N SER A 514 -36.81 43.30 15.83
CA SER A 514 -35.70 42.37 16.08
C SER A 514 -35.45 41.45 14.88
N GLU A 515 -34.19 41.13 14.62
CA GLU A 515 -33.81 40.06 13.71
C GLU A 515 -33.94 38.70 14.41
N ALA A 516 -34.52 37.73 13.72
CA ALA A 516 -34.69 36.39 14.26
C ALA A 516 -34.45 35.32 13.19
N ILE A 517 -34.00 34.16 13.66
CA ILE A 517 -33.78 32.96 12.84
C ILE A 517 -34.94 32.00 13.09
N VAL A 518 -35.60 31.57 12.03
CA VAL A 518 -36.64 30.52 12.11
C VAL A 518 -35.95 29.18 12.37
N GLU A 519 -36.07 28.68 13.59
CA GLU A 519 -35.49 27.39 14.00
C GLU A 519 -36.42 26.22 13.65
N TYR A 520 -37.73 26.43 13.78
CA TYR A 520 -38.73 25.40 13.53
C TYR A 520 -40.06 26.00 13.10
N VAL A 521 -40.79 25.31 12.23
CA VAL A 521 -42.14 25.66 11.79
C VAL A 521 -43.09 24.61 12.35
N PHE A 522 -43.92 24.97 13.34
CA PHE A 522 -44.93 24.06 13.89
C PHE A 522 -46.18 24.02 13.00
N SER A 523 -46.57 25.18 12.47
CA SER A 523 -47.67 25.35 11.52
C SER A 523 -47.46 26.63 10.72
N GLY A 524 -48.33 26.90 9.74
CA GLY A 524 -48.27 28.14 8.96
C GLY A 524 -48.34 29.43 9.78
N SER A 525 -48.89 29.38 11.00
CA SER A 525 -49.03 30.52 11.91
C SER A 525 -48.16 30.42 13.18
N ARG A 526 -47.49 29.30 13.43
CA ARG A 526 -46.72 29.06 14.67
C ARG A 526 -45.29 28.64 14.38
N LEU A 527 -44.34 29.45 14.83
CA LEU A 527 -42.92 29.32 14.56
C LEU A 527 -42.12 29.27 15.87
N LYS A 528 -40.98 28.55 15.88
CA LYS A 528 -39.93 28.72 16.88
C LYS A 528 -38.88 29.65 16.31
N LEU A 529 -38.64 30.77 16.98
CA LEU A 529 -37.65 31.76 16.56
C LEU A 529 -36.51 31.83 17.56
N TYR A 530 -35.28 31.85 17.07
CA TYR A 530 -34.10 32.23 17.83
C TYR A 530 -33.81 33.72 17.59
N MET A 531 -33.68 34.49 18.66
CA MET A 531 -33.36 35.91 18.62
C MET A 531 -31.90 36.08 19.06
N PRO A 532 -30.95 36.31 18.12
CA PRO A 532 -29.53 36.33 18.46
C PRO A 532 -29.15 37.46 19.42
N LYS A 533 -29.77 38.64 19.28
CA LYS A 533 -29.48 39.83 20.08
C LYS A 533 -29.94 39.66 21.53
N GLU A 534 -31.13 39.12 21.73
CA GLU A 534 -31.72 38.85 23.05
C GLU A 534 -31.33 37.48 23.61
N THR A 535 -30.59 36.67 22.83
CA THR A 535 -30.13 35.33 23.20
C THR A 535 -31.24 34.42 23.70
N CYS A 536 -32.43 34.48 23.08
CA CYS A 536 -33.59 33.71 23.53
C CYS A 536 -34.30 32.96 22.40
N LEU A 537 -35.00 31.88 22.77
CA LEU A 537 -35.87 31.11 21.89
C LEU A 537 -37.32 31.36 22.27
N ILE A 538 -38.14 31.76 21.29
CA ILE A 538 -39.54 32.09 21.51
C ILE A 538 -40.45 31.24 20.63
N THR A 539 -41.66 30.98 21.11
CA THR A 539 -42.77 30.57 20.25
C THR A 539 -43.41 31.84 19.70
N PHE A 540 -43.29 32.07 18.40
CA PHE A 540 -43.87 33.22 17.72
C PHE A 540 -45.14 32.80 16.97
N LEU A 541 -46.22 33.53 17.23
CA LEU A 541 -47.51 33.35 16.56
C LEU A 541 -47.74 34.55 15.64
N LEU A 542 -48.05 34.28 14.37
CA LEU A 542 -48.37 35.34 13.43
C LEU A 542 -49.70 36.01 13.82
N ALA A 543 -49.71 37.34 13.84
CA ALA A 543 -50.93 38.10 14.08
C ALA A 543 -51.89 37.91 12.90
N GLY A 544 -53.12 37.46 13.18
CA GLY A 544 -54.18 37.29 12.18
C GLY A 544 -54.18 35.98 11.40
N LYS A 545 -54.74 34.91 11.99
CA LYS A 545 -55.62 33.86 11.39
C LYS A 545 -55.72 32.68 12.37
N TYR A 546 -56.84 32.62 13.08
CA TYR A 546 -57.42 31.35 13.53
C TYR A 546 -58.29 30.86 12.37
N THR A 547 -57.83 29.83 11.67
CA THR A 547 -58.66 28.96 10.82
C THR A 547 -58.18 27.55 11.03
#